data_AF-A0A945W0B6-F1
#
_entry.id   AF-A0A945W0B6-F1
#
_cell.length_a   1.000
_cell.length_b   1.000
_cell.length_c   1.000
_cell.angle_alpha   90.00
_cell.angle_beta   90.00
_cell.angle_gamma   90.00
#
_symmetry.space_group_name_H-M   'P 1'
#
loop_
_entity.id
_entity.type
_entity.pdbx_description
1 polymer ?
#
loop_
_entity_poly.entity_id
_entity_poly.type
_entity_poly.pdbx_seq_one_letter_code
_entity_poly.pdbx_strand_id
1 'polypeptide(L)' 'MNEQIEYNICDTCGAKDGRAGNLWGTEGGPSECECCSKTRKTGEVCLFSYLPRTTEEVEKIIGILK' A
#
# COMPACT_ATOMS: atom_id res chain seq x y z
N MET A 1 -19.64 -22.12 -0.62
CA MET A 1 -18.49 -21.36 -1.14
C MET A 1 -18.21 -20.26 -0.13
N ASN A 2 -17.18 -20.42 0.69
CA ASN A 2 -16.72 -19.35 1.56
C ASN A 2 -15.74 -18.51 0.73
N GLU A 3 -16.26 -17.53 0.00
CA GLU A 3 -15.43 -16.48 -0.59
C GLU A 3 -14.78 -15.75 0.59
N GLN A 4 -13.54 -16.14 0.90
CA GLN A 4 -12.67 -15.35 1.76
C GLN A 4 -12.56 -13.99 1.09
N ILE A 5 -13.17 -12.98 1.70
CA ILE A 5 -12.98 -11.60 1.33
C ILE A 5 -11.46 -11.37 1.49
N GLU A 6 -10.72 -11.36 0.38
CA GLU A 6 -9.31 -10.97 0.33
C GLU A 6 -9.26 -9.49 0.66
N TYR A 7 -9.29 -9.19 1.96
CA TYR A 7 -9.42 -7.85 2.49
C TYR A 7 -8.18 -7.02 2.13
N ASN A 8 -8.26 -6.26 1.03
CA ASN A 8 -7.56 -5.00 0.83
C ASN A 8 -6.09 -5.02 1.29
N ILE A 9 -5.32 -5.96 0.73
CA ILE A 9 -3.89 -6.10 1.01
C ILE A 9 -3.10 -5.39 -0.07
N CYS A 10 -2.19 -4.51 0.32
CA CYS A 10 -1.23 -3.91 -0.59
C CYS A 10 -0.10 -4.89 -0.86
N ASP A 11 0.10 -5.25 -2.13
CA ASP A 11 1.15 -6.17 -2.55
C ASP A 11 2.57 -5.58 -2.36
N THR A 12 2.69 -4.25 -2.37
CA THR A 12 3.97 -3.56 -2.20
C THR A 12 4.44 -3.48 -0.75
N CYS A 13 3.59 -2.99 0.16
CA CYS A 13 3.98 -2.78 1.57
C CYS A 13 3.39 -3.82 2.54
N GLY A 14 2.43 -4.64 2.11
CA GLY A 14 1.73 -5.60 2.95
C GLY A 14 0.65 -5.00 3.85
N ALA A 15 0.33 -3.70 3.71
CA ALA A 15 -0.72 -3.07 4.49
C ALA A 15 -2.08 -3.71 4.23
N LYS A 16 -2.88 -3.89 5.28
CA LYS A 16 -4.17 -4.59 5.27
C LYS A 16 -5.08 -4.10 6.38
N ASP A 17 -6.26 -4.69 6.53
CA ASP A 17 -7.22 -4.38 7.62
C ASP A 17 -7.57 -2.88 7.69
N GLY A 18 -7.78 -2.25 6.52
CA GLY A 18 -8.07 -0.81 6.40
C GLY A 18 -6.84 0.09 6.33
N ARG A 19 -5.63 -0.39 6.67
CA ARG A 19 -4.37 0.39 6.56
C ARG A 19 -3.93 0.64 5.12
N ALA A 20 -4.37 -0.20 4.18
CA ALA A 20 -4.13 0.01 2.76
C ALA A 20 -4.99 1.16 2.16
N GLY A 21 -6.07 1.58 2.83
CA GLY A 21 -6.98 2.58 2.26
C GLY A 21 -7.58 2.08 0.95
N ASN A 22 -7.37 2.82 -0.14
CA ASN A 22 -7.72 2.36 -1.48
C ASN A 22 -6.54 1.63 -2.13
N LEU A 23 -6.82 0.48 -2.77
CA LEU A 23 -5.87 -0.19 -3.65
C LEU A 23 -6.06 0.27 -5.07
N TRP A 24 -4.92 0.58 -5.69
CA TRP A 24 -4.81 0.97 -7.08
C TRP A 24 -4.00 -0.11 -7.78
N GLY A 25 -4.65 -0.87 -8.67
CA GLY A 25 -3.94 -1.73 -9.60
C GLY A 25 -3.34 -0.90 -10.74
N THR A 26 -2.16 -1.27 -11.21
CA THR A 26 -1.71 -0.91 -12.56
C THR A 26 -1.96 -2.10 -13.48
N GLU A 27 -2.25 -1.85 -14.76
CA GLU A 27 -2.45 -2.93 -15.74
C GLU A 27 -1.18 -3.80 -15.81
N GLY A 28 -1.29 -5.06 -15.38
CA GLY A 28 -0.16 -6.00 -15.29
C GLY A 28 0.78 -5.81 -14.09
N GLY A 29 0.47 -4.91 -13.14
CA GLY A 29 1.27 -4.66 -11.94
C GLY A 29 0.56 -4.98 -10.62
N PRO A 30 1.31 -5.00 -9.50
CA PRO A 30 0.77 -5.30 -8.18
C PRO A 30 -0.24 -4.25 -7.71
N SER A 31 -1.19 -4.66 -6.86
CA SER A 31 -2.14 -3.74 -6.25
C SER A 31 -1.44 -2.89 -5.17
N GLU A 32 -1.36 -1.58 -5.38
CA GLU A 32 -0.68 -0.66 -4.47
C GLU A 32 -1.65 0.15 -3.62
N CYS A 33 -1.36 0.30 -2.32
CA CYS A 33 -2.08 1.24 -1.47
C CYS A 33 -1.78 2.69 -1.85
N GLU A 34 -2.63 3.61 -1.38
CA GLU A 34 -2.49 5.04 -1.63
C GLU A 34 -1.09 5.59 -1.26
N CYS A 35 -0.52 5.19 -0.11
CA CYS A 35 0.82 5.61 0.30
C CYS A 35 1.90 5.13 -0.68
N CYS A 36 1.86 3.85 -1.10
CA CYS A 36 2.83 3.30 -2.05
C CYS A 36 2.72 3.97 -3.43
N SER A 37 1.50 4.09 -3.96
CA SER A 37 1.25 4.69 -5.27
C SER A 37 1.68 6.16 -5.29
N LYS A 38 1.37 6.93 -4.24
CA LYS A 38 1.79 8.33 -4.14
C LYS A 38 3.30 8.47 -3.97
N THR A 39 3.93 7.62 -3.17
CA THR A 39 5.39 7.61 -3.01
C THR A 39 6.07 7.37 -4.36
N ARG A 40 5.62 6.36 -5.12
CA ARG A 40 6.14 6.06 -6.46
C ARG A 40 5.94 7.21 -7.44
N LYS A 41 4.77 7.86 -7.42
CA LYS A 41 4.43 8.96 -8.35
C LYS A 41 5.15 10.27 -8.05
N THR A 42 5.40 10.57 -6.79
CA THR A 42 5.99 11.85 -6.36
C THR A 42 7.50 11.78 -6.21
N GLY A 43 8.06 10.59 -5.94
CA GLY A 43 9.47 10.45 -5.58
C GLY A 43 9.76 10.80 -4.11
N GLU A 44 8.73 10.99 -3.28
CA GLU A 44 8.85 11.37 -1.87
C GLU A 44 8.06 10.40 -0.98
N VAL A 45 8.54 10.14 0.23
CA VAL A 45 7.84 9.26 1.17
C VAL A 45 6.50 9.89 1.58
N CYS A 46 5.41 9.28 1.13
CA CYS A 46 4.04 9.78 1.36
C CYS A 46 3.32 8.91 2.39
N LEU A 47 2.95 9.50 3.53
CA LEU A 47 2.15 8.87 4.59
C LEU A 47 0.90 9.69 4.88
N PHE A 48 -0.27 9.07 4.79
CA PHE A 48 -1.54 9.69 5.14
C PHE A 48 -1.87 9.44 6.60
N SER A 49 -2.16 10.50 7.36
CA SER A 49 -2.43 10.41 8.81
C SER A 49 -3.64 9.55 9.18
N TYR A 50 -4.60 9.39 8.26
CA TYR A 50 -5.77 8.53 8.44
C TYR A 50 -5.52 7.06 8.08
N LEU A 51 -4.35 6.72 7.52
CA LEU A 51 -3.93 5.34 7.24
C LEU A 51 -2.79 4.98 8.20
N PRO A 52 -3.09 4.46 9.40
CA PRO A 52 -2.05 4.09 10.35
C PRO A 52 -1.11 3.05 9.72
N ARG A 53 0.18 3.11 10.07
CA ARG A 53 1.22 2.24 9.50
C ARG A 53 2.03 1.54 10.58
N THR A 54 2.43 0.30 10.31
CA THR A 54 3.49 -0.37 11.08
C THR A 54 4.85 0.10 10.60
N THR A 55 5.88 -0.07 11.45
CA THR A 55 7.26 0.22 11.06
C THR A 55 7.67 -0.55 9.80
N GLU A 56 7.28 -1.83 9.68
CA GLU A 56 7.62 -2.65 8.51
C GLU A 56 6.96 -2.12 7.23
N GLU A 57 5.73 -1.62 7.31
CA GLU A 57 5.05 -1.00 6.17
C GLU A 57 5.76 0.29 5.74
N VAL A 58 6.22 1.12 6.70
CA VAL A 58 6.97 2.35 6.43
C VAL A 58 8.32 2.05 5.77
N GLU A 59 9.06 1.05 6.26
CA GLU A 59 10.34 0.64 5.68
C GLU A 59 10.18 0.19 4.22
N LYS A 60 9.13 -0.57 3.92
CA LYS A 60 8.82 -0.97 2.54
C LYS A 60 8.42 0.22 1.66
N ILE A 61 7.68 1.18 2.19
CA ILE A 61 7.33 2.42 1.46
C ILE A 61 8.59 3.21 1.13
N ILE A 62 9.52 3.38 2.08
CA ILE A 62 10.82 4.03 1.83
C ILE A 62 11.61 3.26 0.75
N GLY A 63 11.52 1.93 0.76
CA GLY A 63 12.13 1.06 -0.24
C GLY A 63 11.66 1.29 -1.69
N ILE A 64 10.52 1.94 -1.91
CA ILE A 64 10.01 2.27 -3.27
C ILE A 64 10.94 3.25 -3.99
N LEU A 65 11.68 4.08 -3.25
CA LEU A 65 12.53 5.14 -3.80
C LEU A 65 13.99 4.71 -4.06
N LYS A 66 14.32 3.43 -3.82
CA LYS A 66 15.65 2.86 -4.08
C LYS A 66 15.67 2.11 -5.41
#